data_AF-A0A969UXD6-F1
#
_entry.id   AF-A0A969UXD6-F1
#
_cell.length_a   1.000
_cell.length_b   1.000
_cell.length_c   1.000
_cell.angle_alpha   90.00
_cell.angle_beta   90.00
_cell.angle_gamma   90.00
#
_symmetry.space_group_name_H-M   'P 1'
#
loop_
_entity.id
_entity.type
_entity.pdbx_description
1 polymer ?
#
loop_
_entity_poly.entity_id
_entity_poly.type
_entity_poly.pdbx_seq_one_letter_code
_entity_poly.pdbx_strand_id
1 'polypeptide(L)'
;MVTEKFRRQLRQESEQWWTEGLIDAALYEKLGDRYQFYSLERDASDRFITILIGLGSILLGLAAITFVAANWQVWSREFKILLLLILFVSVNTAGFYLWRRPIHQQGYQKLGHGLLLTG
;
A
#
# COMPACT_ATOMS: atom_id res chain seq x y z
N MET A 1 24.81 0.31 -6.67
CA MET A 1 23.60 1.04 -6.26
C MET A 1 23.95 1.90 -5.06
N VAL A 2 23.56 3.17 -5.02
CA VAL A 2 23.88 4.09 -3.91
C VAL A 2 22.88 3.86 -2.76
N THR A 3 23.38 3.54 -1.57
CA THR A 3 22.59 3.22 -0.37
C THR A 3 21.81 4.44 0.16
N GLU A 4 20.61 4.24 0.69
CA GLU A 4 19.82 5.30 1.34
C GLU A 4 20.57 6.00 2.46
N LYS A 5 21.32 5.24 3.29
CA LYS A 5 22.15 5.81 4.36
C LYS A 5 23.14 6.85 3.82
N PHE A 6 23.82 6.53 2.71
CA PHE A 6 24.74 7.45 2.06
C PHE A 6 24.02 8.69 1.53
N ARG A 7 22.84 8.53 0.91
CA ARG A 7 22.05 9.67 0.43
C ARG A 7 21.58 10.58 1.57
N ARG A 8 21.21 10.03 2.74
CA ARG A 8 20.87 10.82 3.95
C ARG A 8 22.07 11.61 4.45
N GLN A 9 23.22 10.95 4.58
CA GLN A 9 24.46 11.60 5.01
C GLN A 9 24.89 12.69 4.03
N LEU A 10 24.83 12.40 2.72
CA LEU A 10 25.18 13.35 1.68
C LEU A 10 24.28 14.59 1.72
N ARG A 11 22.97 14.45 1.95
CA ARG A 11 22.05 15.59 2.11
C ARG A 11 22.45 16.49 3.28
N GLN A 12 22.76 15.89 4.44
CA GLN A 12 23.17 16.64 5.63
C GLN A 12 24.50 17.37 5.41
N GLU A 13 25.50 16.69 4.86
CA GLU A 13 26.80 17.27 4.55
C GLU A 13 26.70 18.39 3.49
N SER A 14 25.92 18.19 2.43
CA SER A 14 25.76 19.21 1.39
C SER A 14 24.99 20.45 1.86
N GLU A 15 24.06 20.31 2.80
CA GLU A 15 23.40 21.45 3.46
C GLU A 15 24.39 22.23 4.33
N GLN A 16 25.27 21.52 5.05
CA GLN A 16 26.35 22.12 5.82
C GLN A 16 27.34 22.86 4.90
N TRP A 17 27.78 22.24 3.81
CA TRP A 17 28.68 22.88 2.85
C TRP A 17 28.07 24.12 2.19
N TRP A 18 26.76 24.12 1.93
CA TRP A 18 26.08 25.30 1.40
C TRP A 18 26.02 26.43 2.43
N THR A 19 25.72 26.09 3.69
CA THR A 19 25.68 27.05 4.81
C THR A 19 27.06 27.65 5.11
N GLU A 20 28.11 26.84 4.97
CA GLU A 20 29.52 27.25 5.11
C GLU A 20 30.05 28.00 3.88
N GLY A 21 29.28 28.07 2.78
CA GLY A 21 29.67 28.73 1.53
C GLY A 21 30.71 27.97 0.71
N LEU A 22 30.96 26.69 1.03
CA LEU A 22 31.85 25.80 0.27
C LEU A 22 31.27 25.41 -1.09
N ILE A 23 29.94 25.37 -1.20
CA ILE A 23 29.22 25.09 -2.44
C ILE A 23 28.15 26.14 -2.71
N ASP A 24 27.91 26.40 -4.00
CA ASP A 24 26.85 27.31 -4.45
C ASP A 24 25.47 26.60 -4.48
N ALA A 25 24.39 27.36 -4.40
CA ALA A 25 23.02 26.87 -4.41
C ALA A 25 22.71 26.02 -5.68
N ALA A 26 23.28 26.39 -6.82
CA ALA A 26 23.15 25.64 -8.06
C ALA A 26 23.80 24.24 -8.01
N LEU A 27 24.89 24.09 -7.24
CA LEU A 27 25.56 22.81 -7.05
C LEU A 27 24.78 21.94 -6.05
N TYR A 28 24.23 22.57 -5.00
CA TYR A 28 23.34 21.91 -4.05
C TYR A 28 22.09 21.33 -4.74
N GLU A 29 21.41 22.12 -5.59
CA GLU A 29 20.23 21.65 -6.34
C GLU A 29 20.59 20.49 -7.28
N LYS A 30 21.72 20.55 -7.99
CA LYS A 30 22.19 19.44 -8.85
C LYS A 30 22.44 18.15 -8.07
N LEU A 31 23.00 18.25 -6.85
CA LEU A 31 23.19 17.10 -5.97
C LEU A 31 21.84 16.55 -5.49
N GLY A 32 20.92 17.44 -5.12
CA GLY A 32 19.56 17.09 -4.71
C GLY A 32 18.77 16.35 -5.76
N ASP A 33 18.86 16.78 -7.02
CA ASP A 33 18.20 16.12 -8.15
C ASP A 33 18.87 14.77 -8.48
N ARG A 34 20.21 14.74 -8.56
CA ARG A 34 20.97 13.53 -8.90
C ARG A 34 20.82 12.41 -7.86
N TYR A 35 20.79 12.75 -6.58
CA TYR A 35 20.68 11.79 -5.48
C TYR A 35 19.27 11.71 -4.87
N GLN A 36 18.30 12.44 -5.44
CA GLN A 36 16.89 12.46 -5.06
C GLN A 36 16.64 12.71 -3.57
N PHE A 37 17.22 13.77 -3.01
CA PHE A 37 17.09 14.06 -1.57
C PHE A 37 15.64 14.14 -1.07
N TYR A 38 14.71 14.55 -1.94
CA TYR A 38 13.27 14.64 -1.65
C TYR A 38 12.55 13.29 -1.58
N SER A 39 13.09 12.22 -2.20
CA SER A 39 12.44 10.91 -2.17
C SER A 39 12.68 10.15 -0.86
N LEU A 40 13.74 10.51 -0.12
CA LEU A 40 14.13 9.82 1.12
C LEU A 40 13.16 10.03 2.29
N GLU A 41 12.44 11.15 2.30
CA GLU A 41 11.42 11.46 3.30
C GLU A 41 10.08 10.78 2.98
N ARG A 42 9.80 10.58 1.68
CA ARG A 42 8.61 9.85 1.20
C ARG A 42 8.62 8.39 1.64
N ASP A 43 9.75 7.69 1.52
CA ASP A 43 9.83 6.25 1.82
C ASP A 43 9.44 5.90 3.26
N ALA A 44 9.82 6.72 4.24
CA ALA A 44 9.47 6.48 5.65
C ALA A 44 7.98 6.76 5.93
N SER A 45 7.43 7.82 5.34
CA SER A 45 6.02 8.17 5.46
C SER A 45 5.12 7.14 4.76
N ASP A 46 5.52 6.71 3.56
CA ASP A 46 4.79 5.71 2.77
C ASP A 46 4.72 4.37 3.50
N ARG A 47 5.79 3.98 4.21
CA ARG A 47 5.79 2.75 5.02
C ARG A 47 4.84 2.85 6.22
N PHE A 48 4.79 3.99 6.91
CA PHE A 48 3.84 4.21 8.00
C PHE A 48 2.39 4.18 7.50
N ILE A 49 2.10 4.88 6.39
CA ILE A 49 0.78 4.89 5.76
C ILE A 49 0.38 3.46 5.36
N THR A 50 1.30 2.68 4.80
CA THR A 50 1.05 1.29 4.43
C THR A 50 0.69 0.43 5.64
N ILE A 51 1.40 0.59 6.76
CA ILE A 51 1.10 -0.13 8.02
C ILE A 51 -0.28 0.29 8.55
N LEU A 52 -0.58 1.59 8.53
CA LEU A 52 -1.86 2.12 9.02
C LEU A 52 -3.04 1.60 8.19
N ILE A 53 -2.91 1.61 6.86
CA ILE A 53 -3.91 1.05 5.95
C ILE A 53 -4.08 -0.45 6.18
N GLY A 54 -2.96 -1.19 6.35
CA GLY A 54 -2.98 -2.62 6.63
C GLY A 54 -3.73 -2.93 7.93
N LEU A 55 -3.40 -2.23 9.01
CA LEU A 55 -4.04 -2.39 10.32
C LEU A 55 -5.53 -2.02 10.27
N GLY A 56 -5.86 -0.89 9.63
CA GLY A 56 -7.25 -0.45 9.44
C GLY A 56 -8.07 -1.47 8.66
N SER A 57 -7.49 -2.08 7.62
CA SER A 57 -8.16 -3.12 6.83
C SER A 57 -8.46 -4.38 7.65
N ILE A 58 -7.52 -4.81 8.50
CA ILE A 58 -7.73 -5.95 9.41
C ILE A 58 -8.85 -5.64 10.40
N LEU A 59 -8.83 -4.46 11.03
CA LEU A 59 -9.86 -4.05 11.98
C LEU A 59 -11.24 -3.97 11.32
N LEU A 60 -11.31 -3.41 10.11
CA LEU A 60 -12.57 -3.26 9.37
C LEU A 60 -13.14 -4.63 8.98
N GLY A 61 -12.28 -5.56 8.53
CA GLY A 61 -12.68 -6.94 8.27
C GLY A 61 -13.22 -7.63 9.52
N LEU A 62 -12.54 -7.47 10.66
CA LEU A 62 -12.96 -8.06 11.93
C LEU A 62 -14.30 -7.46 12.42
N ALA A 63 -14.47 -6.14 12.27
CA ALA A 63 -15.71 -5.45 12.60
C ALA A 63 -16.88 -5.96 11.75
N ALA A 64 -16.67 -6.13 10.43
CA ALA A 64 -17.68 -6.67 9.52
C ALA A 64 -18.08 -8.10 9.90
N ILE A 65 -17.12 -8.99 10.16
CA ILE A 65 -17.39 -10.38 10.57
C ILE A 65 -18.15 -10.41 11.90
N THR A 66 -17.70 -9.63 12.89
CA THR A 66 -18.34 -9.56 14.21
C THR A 66 -19.75 -9.02 14.12
N PHE A 67 -19.99 -7.99 13.30
CA PHE A 67 -21.31 -7.42 13.06
C PHE A 67 -22.26 -8.46 12.44
N VAL A 68 -21.81 -9.16 11.39
CA VAL A 68 -22.60 -10.21 10.76
C VAL A 68 -22.88 -11.34 11.75
N ALA A 69 -21.89 -11.79 12.51
CA ALA A 69 -22.04 -12.86 13.49
C ALA A 69 -23.04 -12.51 14.60
N ALA A 70 -22.95 -11.30 15.16
CA ALA A 70 -23.84 -10.82 16.22
C ALA A 70 -25.30 -10.73 15.73
N ASN A 71 -25.52 -10.35 14.48
CA ASN A 71 -26.86 -10.21 13.90
C ASN A 71 -27.35 -11.48 13.18
N TRP A 72 -26.50 -12.51 13.03
CA TRP A 72 -26.80 -13.71 12.26
C TRP A 72 -28.01 -14.46 12.81
N GLN A 73 -28.18 -14.53 14.12
CA GLN A 73 -29.30 -15.26 14.70
C GLN A 73 -30.64 -14.56 14.48
N VAL A 74 -30.65 -13.23 14.37
CA VAL A 74 -31.85 -12.40 14.22
C VAL A 74 -32.31 -12.30 12.76
N TRP A 75 -31.37 -12.35 11.80
CA TRP A 75 -31.69 -12.20 10.39
C TRP A 75 -32.52 -13.35 9.80
N SER A 76 -33.48 -12.99 8.95
CA SER A 76 -34.31 -13.94 8.21
C SER A 76 -33.48 -14.77 7.22
N ARG A 77 -34.02 -15.91 6.80
CA ARG A 77 -33.31 -16.85 5.92
C ARG A 77 -33.02 -16.24 4.55
N GLU A 78 -33.93 -15.45 4.03
CA GLU A 78 -33.84 -14.76 2.74
C GLU A 78 -32.69 -13.76 2.74
N PHE A 79 -32.56 -12.98 3.82
CA PHE A 79 -31.50 -11.98 3.95
C PHE A 79 -30.11 -12.63 4.02
N LYS A 80 -29.98 -13.75 4.75
CA LYS A 80 -28.73 -14.52 4.81
C LYS A 80 -28.31 -15.02 3.42
N ILE A 81 -29.25 -15.58 2.67
CA ILE A 81 -28.98 -16.09 1.32
C ILE A 81 -28.56 -14.95 0.39
N LEU A 82 -29.28 -13.84 0.42
CA LEU A 82 -28.95 -12.67 -0.41
C LEU A 82 -27.56 -12.12 -0.07
N LEU A 83 -27.23 -11.98 1.22
CA LEU A 83 -25.93 -11.51 1.68
C LEU A 83 -24.80 -12.43 1.23
N LEU A 84 -24.96 -13.75 1.37
CA LEU A 84 -23.99 -14.73 0.89
C LEU A 84 -23.83 -14.68 -0.63
N LEU A 85 -24.92 -14.51 -1.38
CA LEU A 85 -24.88 -14.43 -2.84
C LEU A 85 -24.19 -13.15 -3.32
N ILE A 86 -24.48 -12.01 -2.69
CA ILE A 86 -23.78 -10.74 -2.97
C ILE A 86 -22.29 -10.88 -2.66
N LEU A 87 -21.94 -11.47 -1.52
CA LEU A 87 -20.55 -11.70 -1.14
C LEU A 87 -19.84 -12.59 -2.17
N PHE A 88 -20.48 -13.69 -2.57
CA PHE A 88 -19.97 -14.62 -3.59
C PHE A 88 -19.71 -13.93 -4.93
N VAL A 89 -20.70 -13.19 -5.44
CA VAL A 89 -20.58 -12.45 -6.71
C VAL A 89 -19.51 -11.37 -6.61
N SER A 90 -19.45 -10.65 -5.48
CA SER A 90 -18.45 -9.59 -5.26
C SER A 90 -17.03 -10.15 -5.25
N VAL A 91 -16.79 -11.27 -4.55
CA VAL A 91 -15.50 -11.95 -4.51
C VAL A 91 -15.11 -12.44 -5.90
N ASN A 92 -16.00 -13.12 -6.61
CA ASN A 92 -15.72 -13.62 -7.97
C ASN A 92 -15.47 -12.48 -8.97
N THR A 93 -16.27 -11.41 -8.92
CA THR A 93 -16.10 -10.25 -9.81
C THR A 93 -14.81 -9.49 -9.50
N ALA A 94 -14.48 -9.31 -8.22
CA ALA A 94 -13.22 -8.69 -7.80
C ALA A 94 -12.01 -9.54 -8.23
N GLY A 95 -12.08 -10.87 -8.06
CA GLY A 95 -11.04 -11.81 -8.51
C GLY A 95 -10.84 -11.76 -10.02
N PHE A 96 -11.92 -11.77 -10.80
CA PHE A 96 -11.88 -11.66 -12.25
C PHE A 96 -11.31 -10.32 -12.72
N TYR A 97 -11.73 -9.21 -12.10
CA TYR A 97 -11.25 -7.88 -12.46
C TYR A 97 -9.77 -7.67 -12.10
N LEU A 98 -9.34 -8.21 -10.95
CA LEU A 98 -7.94 -8.17 -10.53
C LEU A 98 -7.05 -9.03 -11.43
N TRP A 99 -7.56 -10.16 -11.93
CA TRP A 99 -6.88 -11.01 -12.90
C TRP A 99 -6.75 -10.36 -14.29
N ARG A 100 -7.76 -9.58 -14.71
CA ARG A 100 -7.77 -8.93 -16.05
C ARG A 100 -6.88 -7.68 -16.15
N ARG A 101 -6.43 -7.11 -15.03
CA ARG A 101 -5.50 -5.96 -15.06
C ARG A 101 -4.07 -6.42 -15.40
N PRO A 102 -3.43 -5.88 -16.45
CA PRO A 102 -2.05 -6.20 -16.79
C PRO A 102 -1.10 -5.45 -15.85
N ILE A 103 -1.03 -5.89 -14.59
CA ILE A 103 -0.03 -5.38 -13.66
C ILE A 103 1.27 -6.14 -13.96
N HIS A 104 2.27 -5.41 -14.46
CA HIS A 104 3.65 -5.84 -14.76
C HIS A 104 4.43 -6.43 -13.56
N GLN A 105 3.75 -6.87 -12.49
CA GLN A 105 4.35 -7.44 -11.29
C GLN A 105 3.78 -8.85 -11.08
N GLN A 106 4.63 -9.86 -11.31
CA GLN A 106 4.34 -11.30 -11.30
C GLN A 106 3.72 -11.85 -10.00
N GLY A 107 3.62 -11.06 -8.91
CA GLY A 107 3.05 -11.47 -7.63
C GLY A 107 1.51 -11.55 -7.60
N TYR A 108 0.80 -10.67 -8.33
CA TYR A 108 -0.67 -10.57 -8.23
C TYR A 108 -1.43 -11.60 -9.08
N GLN A 109 -0.77 -12.24 -10.06
CA GLN A 109 -1.38 -13.31 -10.86
C GLN A 109 -1.71 -14.55 -10.01
N LYS A 110 -0.91 -14.85 -8.98
CA LYS A 110 -1.14 -15.99 -8.08
C LYS A 110 -2.37 -15.80 -7.19
N LEU A 111 -2.66 -14.56 -6.79
CA LEU A 111 -3.86 -14.22 -6.01
C LEU A 111 -5.15 -14.37 -6.83
N GLY A 112 -5.11 -14.04 -8.12
CA GLY A 112 -6.23 -14.25 -9.04
C GLY A 112 -6.60 -15.73 -9.22
N HIS A 113 -5.61 -16.62 -9.33
CA HIS A 113 -5.85 -18.07 -9.38
C HIS A 113 -6.43 -18.62 -8.06
N GLY A 114 -5.98 -18.12 -6.91
CA GLY A 114 -6.51 -18.52 -5.60
C GLY A 114 -7.98 -18.13 -5.39
N LEU A 115 -8.39 -16.96 -5.89
CA LEU A 115 -9.78 -16.49 -5.79
C LEU A 115 -10.71 -17.23 -6.76
N LEU A 116 -10.23 -17.58 -7.95
CA LEU A 116 -11.00 -18.34 -8.95
C LEU A 116 -11.19 -19.82 -8.58
N LEU A 117 -10.32 -20.39 -7.74
CA LEU A 117 -10.42 -21.78 -7.26
C LEU A 117 -11.23 -21.91 -5.97
N THR A 118 -11.44 -20.82 -5.23
CA THR A 118 -12.18 -20.83 -3.96
C THR A 118 -13.60 -20.25 -4.07
N GLY A 119 -13.95 -19.65 -5.21
CA GLY A 119 -15.34 -19.45 -5.65
C GLY A 119 -15.88 -20.71 -6.29
#